data_AF-A0A973SWQ2-F1
#
_entry.id   AF-A0A973SWQ2-F1
#
_cell.length_a   1.000
_cell.length_b   1.000
_cell.length_c   1.000
_cell.angle_alpha   90.00
_cell.angle_beta   90.00
_cell.angle_gamma   90.00
#
_symmetry.space_group_name_H-M   'P 1'
#
loop_
_entity.id
_entity.type
_entity.pdbx_description
1 polymer ?
#
loop_
_entity_poly.entity_id
_entity_poly.type
_entity_poly.pdbx_seq_one_letter_code
_entity_poly.pdbx_strand_id
1 'polypeptide(L)'
;MGTITNGRTVKPFENPHAPGLDWRKSSRTDLDPIVKDCVIVAAAPDAVGHPHPHVPDGTRMIAMSDDKDEHSPVLHFTRAEFTKFAQGIRAGEFDDLMATDAEMTDASAAAAIVAA
;
A
#
# COMPACT_ATOMS: atom_id res chain seq x y z
N MET A 1 3.25 -16.06 -9.50
CA MET A 1 3.42 -14.73 -10.11
C MET A 1 2.31 -13.86 -9.56
N GLY A 2 2.68 -12.83 -8.81
CA GLY A 2 1.78 -11.87 -8.19
C GLY A 2 1.19 -10.89 -9.19
N THR A 3 0.32 -10.03 -8.68
CA THR A 3 -0.38 -9.01 -9.47
C THR A 3 -0.45 -7.69 -8.72
N ILE A 4 -0.78 -6.62 -9.43
CA ILE A 4 -1.19 -5.35 -8.84
C ILE A 4 -2.46 -4.84 -9.50
N THR A 5 -3.39 -4.33 -8.70
CA THR A 5 -4.64 -3.72 -9.18
C THR A 5 -5.00 -2.42 -8.48
N ASN A 6 -5.61 -1.49 -9.19
CA ASN A 6 -6.29 -0.32 -8.62
C ASN A 6 -7.83 -0.47 -8.60
N GLY A 7 -8.32 -1.69 -8.80
CA GLY A 7 -9.75 -2.00 -8.92
C GLY A 7 -10.35 -1.72 -10.30
N ARG A 8 -9.62 -1.10 -11.22
CA ARG A 8 -10.02 -0.89 -12.63
C ARG A 8 -9.20 -1.72 -13.60
N THR A 9 -7.90 -1.79 -13.33
CA THR A 9 -6.92 -2.51 -14.14
C THR A 9 -6.13 -3.47 -13.27
N VAL A 10 -5.67 -4.57 -13.85
CA VAL A 10 -4.80 -5.56 -13.20
C VAL A 10 -3.60 -5.77 -14.10
N LYS A 11 -2.39 -5.78 -13.53
CA LYS A 11 -1.15 -6.03 -14.25
C LYS A 11 -0.32 -7.08 -13.51
N PRO A 12 0.52 -7.87 -14.22
CA PRO A 12 1.57 -8.64 -13.58
C PRO A 12 2.48 -7.71 -12.77
N PHE A 13 2.77 -8.10 -11.53
CA PHE A 13 3.65 -7.34 -10.65
C PHE A 13 4.25 -8.27 -9.60
N GLU A 14 5.53 -8.09 -9.31
CA GLU A 14 6.24 -8.84 -8.29
C GLU A 14 6.96 -7.87 -7.36
N ASN A 15 6.76 -8.04 -6.06
CA ASN A 15 7.56 -7.39 -5.04
C ASN A 15 8.65 -8.39 -4.60
N PRO A 16 9.94 -8.09 -4.81
CA PRO A 16 11.02 -9.04 -4.50
C PRO A 16 11.11 -9.41 -3.02
N HIS A 17 10.58 -8.55 -2.12
CA HIS A 17 10.57 -8.76 -0.68
C HIS A 17 9.33 -9.52 -0.18
N ALA A 18 8.32 -9.73 -1.03
CA ALA A 18 7.16 -10.57 -0.75
C ALA A 18 6.60 -11.15 -2.07
N PRO A 19 7.29 -12.15 -2.66
CA PRO A 19 6.96 -12.66 -3.97
C PRO A 19 5.62 -13.39 -4.01
N GLY A 20 4.91 -13.27 -5.13
CA GLY A 20 3.67 -13.99 -5.41
C GLY A 20 2.41 -13.42 -4.77
N LEU A 21 2.48 -12.26 -4.12
CA LEU A 21 1.30 -11.62 -3.54
C LEU A 21 0.47 -10.83 -4.57
N ASP A 22 -0.83 -10.77 -4.35
CA ASP A 22 -1.76 -9.93 -5.10
C ASP A 22 -1.94 -8.57 -4.41
N TRP A 23 -1.23 -7.57 -4.93
CA TRP A 23 -1.16 -6.22 -4.41
C TRP A 23 -2.32 -5.35 -4.90
N ARG A 24 -2.67 -4.36 -4.08
CA ARG A 24 -3.75 -3.41 -4.34
C ARG A 24 -3.29 -1.99 -4.07
N LYS A 25 -3.66 -1.09 -4.98
CA LYS A 25 -3.60 0.36 -4.83
C LYS A 25 -4.99 0.93 -4.63
N SER A 26 -5.05 2.17 -4.15
CA SER A 26 -6.26 2.98 -4.21
C SER A 26 -6.74 3.13 -5.66
N SER A 27 -8.06 3.15 -5.86
CA SER A 27 -8.66 3.45 -7.17
C SER A 27 -8.51 4.93 -7.58
N ARG A 28 -8.00 5.77 -6.68
CA ARG A 28 -7.59 7.15 -6.95
C ARG A 28 -6.17 7.25 -7.54
N THR A 29 -5.46 6.13 -7.64
CA THR A 29 -4.13 6.04 -8.23
C THR A 29 -4.22 5.32 -9.57
N ASP A 30 -3.67 5.92 -10.62
CA ASP A 30 -3.57 5.28 -11.93
C ASP A 30 -2.42 4.26 -11.98
N LEU A 31 -2.56 3.23 -12.83
CA LEU A 31 -1.50 2.23 -13.05
C LEU A 31 -0.60 2.57 -14.26
N ASP A 32 -0.90 3.62 -15.04
CA ASP A 32 -0.10 4.14 -16.16
C ASP A 32 -0.66 5.48 -16.69
N PRO A 33 0.17 6.42 -17.17
CA PRO A 33 1.43 6.88 -16.60
C PRO A 33 1.18 8.17 -15.78
N ILE A 34 1.71 8.22 -14.54
CA ILE A 34 1.57 9.24 -13.46
C ILE A 34 0.85 8.58 -12.27
N VAL A 35 1.47 8.14 -11.18
CA VAL A 35 2.86 8.10 -10.71
C VAL A 35 3.04 6.72 -10.08
N LYS A 36 4.23 6.13 -10.11
CA LYS A 36 4.54 4.86 -9.41
C LYS A 36 4.59 5.02 -7.88
N ASP A 37 3.93 6.04 -7.32
CA ASP A 37 4.22 6.59 -6.00
C ASP A 37 3.09 6.31 -5.02
N CYS A 38 2.74 5.05 -4.79
CA CYS A 38 1.64 4.79 -3.87
C CYS A 38 1.91 3.66 -2.90
N VAL A 39 1.26 3.79 -1.75
CA VAL A 39 1.12 2.71 -0.80
C VAL A 39 0.39 1.56 -1.49
N ILE A 40 1.01 0.39 -1.47
CA ILE A 40 0.40 -0.87 -1.91
C ILE A 40 0.12 -1.75 -0.71
N VAL A 41 -1.01 -2.47 -0.75
CA VAL A 41 -1.39 -3.43 0.29
C VAL A 41 -1.77 -4.77 -0.31
N ALA A 42 -1.42 -5.87 0.36
CA ALA A 42 -1.80 -7.21 -0.04
C ALA A 42 -2.28 -8.03 1.16
N ALA A 43 -3.11 -9.04 0.92
CA ALA A 43 -3.26 -10.11 1.90
C ALA A 43 -1.93 -10.87 1.98
N ALA A 44 -1.36 -10.97 3.17
CA ALA A 44 -0.13 -11.71 3.40
C ALA A 44 -0.45 -13.11 3.97
N PRO A 45 0.50 -14.06 3.93
CA PRO A 45 0.37 -15.31 4.67
C PRO A 45 0.06 -15.07 6.14
N ASP A 46 -0.66 -16.00 6.75
CA ASP A 46 -0.93 -15.94 8.18
C ASP A 46 0.39 -15.99 8.98
N ALA A 47 0.41 -15.37 10.16
CA ALA A 47 1.59 -15.29 11.01
C ALA A 47 2.09 -16.70 11.38
N VAL A 48 3.42 -16.84 11.39
CA VAL A 48 4.13 -18.04 11.88
C VAL A 48 5.35 -17.58 12.66
N GLY A 49 5.46 -17.96 13.93
CA GLY A 49 6.58 -17.61 14.81
C GLY A 49 6.75 -16.11 15.02
N HIS A 50 5.66 -15.33 15.01
CA HIS A 50 5.76 -13.88 15.12
C HIS A 50 6.37 -13.47 16.48
N PRO A 51 7.32 -12.51 16.52
CA PRO A 51 8.06 -12.19 17.74
C PRO A 51 7.20 -11.52 18.82
N HIS A 52 6.09 -10.88 18.44
CA HIS A 52 5.20 -10.22 19.38
C HIS A 52 4.17 -11.23 19.97
N PRO A 53 4.06 -11.36 21.30
CA PRO A 53 3.24 -12.41 21.94
C PRO A 53 1.73 -12.28 21.71
N HIS A 54 1.25 -11.10 21.27
CA HIS A 54 -0.16 -10.89 20.94
C HIS A 54 -0.52 -11.21 19.48
N VAL A 55 0.43 -11.74 18.70
CA VAL A 55 0.20 -12.20 17.33
C VAL A 55 0.46 -13.70 17.28
N PRO A 56 -0.51 -14.54 17.69
CA PRO A 56 -0.34 -15.99 17.63
C PRO A 56 -0.25 -16.49 16.19
N ASP A 57 0.30 -17.70 16.02
CA ASP A 57 0.32 -18.38 14.73
C ASP A 57 -1.09 -18.54 14.16
N GLY A 58 -1.22 -18.42 12.84
CA GLY A 58 -2.51 -18.41 12.16
C GLY A 58 -3.23 -17.05 12.21
N THR A 59 -2.64 -16.02 12.80
CA THR A 59 -3.19 -14.66 12.73
C THR A 59 -3.14 -14.15 11.30
N ARG A 60 -4.28 -13.70 10.77
CA ARG A 60 -4.36 -13.16 9.40
C ARG A 60 -3.63 -11.84 9.28
N MET A 61 -2.76 -11.75 8.28
CA MET A 61 -1.88 -10.59 8.07
C MET A 61 -2.24 -9.78 6.82
N ILE A 62 -1.74 -8.55 6.80
CA ILE A 62 -1.71 -7.62 5.68
C ILE A 62 -0.25 -7.21 5.47
N ALA A 63 0.21 -7.25 4.22
CA ALA A 63 1.48 -6.66 3.80
C ALA A 63 1.24 -5.24 3.28
N MET A 64 2.15 -4.32 3.58
CA MET A 64 2.18 -2.96 3.07
C MET A 64 3.60 -2.61 2.60
N SER A 65 3.70 -1.95 1.45
CA SER A 65 4.99 -1.50 0.88
C SER A 65 4.79 -0.18 0.13
N ASP A 66 5.88 0.54 -0.08
CA ASP A 66 5.95 1.64 -1.04
C ASP A 66 6.41 1.09 -2.40
N ASP A 67 5.67 1.34 -3.49
CA ASP A 67 6.00 0.73 -4.80
C ASP A 67 6.89 1.57 -5.70
N LYS A 68 7.20 2.82 -5.31
CA LYS A 68 8.21 3.65 -5.99
C LYS A 68 9.65 3.30 -5.61
N ASP A 69 9.83 2.63 -4.46
CA ASP A 69 11.14 2.24 -3.95
C ASP A 69 11.30 0.72 -4.05
N GLU A 70 12.18 0.28 -4.95
CA GLU A 70 12.52 -1.14 -5.14
C GLU A 70 13.18 -1.78 -3.90
N HIS A 71 13.71 -0.95 -3.01
CA HIS A 71 14.31 -1.36 -1.74
C HIS A 71 13.36 -1.19 -0.55
N SER A 72 12.11 -0.74 -0.77
CA SER A 72 11.13 -0.59 0.31
C SER A 72 10.94 -1.91 1.04
N PRO A 73 10.98 -1.94 2.38
CA PRO A 73 10.61 -3.11 3.14
C PRO A 73 9.12 -3.41 2.98
N VAL A 74 8.76 -4.69 3.16
CA VAL A 74 7.36 -5.11 3.30
C VAL A 74 7.02 -5.21 4.78
N LEU A 75 6.19 -4.28 5.25
CA LEU A 75 5.70 -4.25 6.62
C LEU A 75 4.47 -5.15 6.75
N HIS A 76 4.44 -5.95 7.81
CA HIS A 76 3.33 -6.87 8.09
C HIS A 76 2.53 -6.38 9.30
N PHE A 77 1.22 -6.30 9.14
CA PHE A 77 0.28 -5.92 10.19
C PHE A 77 -0.78 -6.99 10.33
N THR A 78 -1.27 -7.21 11.55
CA THR A 78 -2.48 -8.01 11.72
C THR A 78 -3.67 -7.30 11.07
N ARG A 79 -4.66 -8.06 10.61
CA ARG A 79 -5.91 -7.45 10.12
C ARG A 79 -6.62 -6.62 11.18
N ALA A 80 -6.47 -6.95 12.45
CA ALA A 80 -7.05 -6.18 13.55
C ALA A 80 -6.42 -4.78 13.65
N GLU A 81 -5.08 -4.69 13.62
CA GLU A 81 -4.35 -3.42 13.61
C GLU A 81 -4.71 -2.58 12.39
N PHE A 82 -4.65 -3.19 11.20
CA PHE A 82 -5.00 -2.48 9.96
C PHE A 82 -6.45 -1.98 9.95
N THR A 83 -7.39 -2.74 10.53
CA THR A 83 -8.80 -2.33 10.64
C THR A 83 -8.95 -1.10 11.53
N LYS A 84 -8.29 -1.10 12.71
CA LYS A 84 -8.33 0.05 13.63
C LYS A 84 -7.69 1.29 13.01
N PHE A 85 -6.53 1.11 12.35
CA PHE A 85 -5.88 2.19 11.61
C PHE A 85 -6.82 2.78 10.54
N ALA A 86 -7.44 1.94 9.73
CA ALA A 86 -8.41 2.38 8.72
C ALA A 86 -9.67 3.02 9.33
N GLN A 87 -10.09 2.63 10.54
CA GLN A 87 -11.18 3.30 11.26
C GLN A 87 -10.77 4.71 11.70
N GLY A 88 -9.57 4.89 12.26
CA GLY A 88 -9.05 6.20 12.64
C GLY A 88 -8.92 7.15 11.44
N ILE A 89 -8.41 6.66 10.30
CA ILE A 89 -8.40 7.44 9.04
C ILE A 89 -9.81 7.92 8.67
N ARG A 90 -10.80 7.03 8.72
CA ARG A 90 -12.19 7.39 8.39
C ARG A 90 -12.84 8.33 9.40
N ALA A 91 -12.35 8.36 10.63
CA ALA A 91 -12.80 9.26 11.67
C ALA A 91 -12.11 10.64 11.61
N GLY A 92 -11.17 10.85 10.67
CA GLY A 92 -10.42 12.10 10.53
C GLY A 92 -9.31 12.29 11.56
N GLU A 93 -8.92 11.22 12.28
CA GLU A 93 -7.88 11.28 13.33
C GLU A 93 -6.49 11.64 12.78
N PHE A 94 -6.30 11.58 11.47
CA PHE A 94 -5.02 11.83 10.78
C PHE A 94 -5.14 12.92 9.71
N ASP A 95 -6.21 13.72 9.70
CA ASP A 95 -6.45 14.72 8.66
C ASP A 95 -5.35 15.79 8.61
N ASP A 96 -4.70 16.07 9.74
CA ASP A 96 -3.54 16.98 9.84
C ASP A 96 -2.28 16.46 9.13
N LEU A 97 -2.23 15.15 8.84
CA LEU A 97 -1.15 14.51 8.10
C LEU A 97 -1.46 14.36 6.60
N MET A 98 -2.65 14.74 6.14
CA MET A 98 -3.05 14.60 4.74
C MET A 98 -2.50 15.76 3.91
N ALA A 99 -2.14 15.48 2.65
CA ALA A 99 -1.69 16.51 1.73
C ALA A 99 -2.77 17.58 1.52
N THR A 100 -2.36 18.84 1.56
CA THR A 100 -3.20 19.98 1.22
C THR A 100 -3.51 20.01 -0.28
N ASP A 101 -4.55 20.75 -0.67
CA ASP A 101 -4.90 20.93 -2.09
C ASP A 101 -3.74 21.53 -2.90
N ALA A 102 -2.93 22.40 -2.28
CA ALA A 102 -1.74 22.98 -2.90
C ALA A 102 -0.69 21.91 -3.17
N GLU A 103 -0.36 21.08 -2.17
CA GLU A 103 0.60 19.98 -2.33
C GLU A 103 0.13 18.95 -3.37
N MET A 104 -1.18 18.66 -3.41
CA MET A 104 -1.78 17.78 -4.42
C MET A 104 -1.69 18.37 -5.83
N THR A 105 -1.85 19.69 -5.97
CA THR A 105 -1.70 20.40 -7.25
C THR A 105 -0.24 20.37 -7.72
N ASP A 106 0.71 20.67 -6.82
CA ASP A 106 2.13 20.68 -7.12
C ASP A 106 2.65 19.29 -7.50
N ALA A 107 2.22 18.25 -6.78
CA ALA A 107 2.55 16.86 -7.11
C ALA A 107 2.04 16.46 -8.50
N SER A 108 0.82 16.87 -8.85
CA SER A 108 0.22 16.60 -10.15
C SER A 108 0.98 17.31 -11.29
N ALA A 109 1.36 18.58 -11.08
CA ALA A 109 2.13 19.35 -12.05
C ALA A 109 3.53 18.78 -12.28
N ALA A 110 4.22 18.39 -11.21
CA ALA A 110 5.54 17.76 -11.30
C ALA A 110 5.50 16.45 -12.11
N ALA A 111 4.47 15.63 -11.89
CA ALA A 111 4.34 14.36 -12.60
C ALA A 111 4.07 14.54 -14.10
N ALA A 112 3.34 15.59 -14.50
CA ALA A 112 3.10 15.91 -15.91
C ALA A 112 4.38 16.33 -16.65
N ILE A 113 5.34 16.96 -15.96
CA ILE A 113 6.65 17.34 -16.53
C ILE A 113 7.49 16.09 -16.83
N VAL A 114 7.47 15.09 -15.96
CA VAL A 114 8.24 13.84 -16.14
C VAL A 114 7.70 12.98 -17.29
N ALA A 115 6.42 13.14 -17.63
CA ALA A 115 5.76 12.38 -18.69
C ALA A 115 5.88 13.00 -20.09
N ALA A 116 6.47 14.20 -20.21
CA ALA A 116 6.64 14.96 -21.46
C ALA A 116 8.06 14.81 -22.03
#